data_AF-N6YG70-F1
#
_entry.id   AF-N6YG70-F1
#
_cell.length_a   1.000
_cell.length_b   1.000
_cell.length_c   1.000
_cell.angle_alpha   90.00
_cell.angle_beta   90.00
_cell.angle_gamma   90.00
#
_symmetry.space_group_name_H-M   'P 1'
#
loop_
_entity.id
_entity.type
_entity.pdbx_description
1 polymer ?
#
loop_
_entity_poly.entity_id
_entity_poly.type
_entity_poly.pdbx_seq_one_letter_code
_entity_poly.pdbx_strand_id
1 'polypeptide(L)'
;MKNHTKQRGLTLISVLIVGAVAAMAILVGFRTVPAVTEYMAVERIVGALAQEGDDGASVSQIRSSFSRRAEVDNVSSVQGADLFIEKVNGRTLVEAEYERRVPLFANVSLVIDFHATSEGR
;
A
#
# COMPACT_ATOMS: atom_id res chain seq x y z
N MET A 1 -20.49 -5.64 -56.81
CA MET A 1 -21.17 -4.63 -55.96
C MET A 1 -20.36 -4.47 -54.68
N LYS A 2 -19.98 -3.23 -54.30
CA LYS A 2 -19.13 -2.95 -53.13
C LYS A 2 -20.00 -3.01 -51.87
N ASN A 3 -19.70 -3.93 -50.95
CA ASN A 3 -20.33 -3.99 -49.64
C ASN A 3 -19.93 -2.76 -48.83
N HIS A 4 -20.88 -1.88 -48.51
CA HIS A 4 -20.68 -0.84 -47.53
C HIS A 4 -20.71 -1.49 -46.13
N THR A 5 -19.53 -1.67 -45.55
CA THR A 5 -19.38 -2.06 -44.15
C THR A 5 -20.17 -1.07 -43.29
N LYS A 6 -21.22 -1.53 -42.59
CA LYS A 6 -21.99 -0.68 -41.69
C LYS A 6 -21.04 -0.20 -40.58
N GLN A 7 -20.68 1.09 -40.62
CA GLN A 7 -19.95 1.75 -39.57
C GLN A 7 -20.81 1.70 -38.29
N ARG A 8 -20.50 0.75 -37.41
CA ARG A 8 -21.03 0.71 -36.05
C ARG A 8 -20.24 1.74 -35.25
N GLY A 9 -20.63 3.01 -35.35
CA GLY A 9 -20.08 4.06 -34.52
C GLY A 9 -20.29 3.78 -33.03
N LEU A 10 -19.43 4.34 -32.19
CA LEU A 10 -19.63 4.39 -30.74
C LEU A 10 -20.94 5.15 -30.50
N THR A 11 -21.97 4.48 -29.99
CA THR A 11 -23.21 5.16 -29.62
C THR A 11 -22.95 6.04 -28.41
N LEU A 12 -23.73 7.12 -28.24
CA LEU A 12 -23.63 7.99 -27.06
C LEU A 12 -23.69 7.16 -25.76
N ILE A 13 -24.51 6.11 -25.74
CA ILE A 13 -24.62 5.17 -24.63
C ILE A 13 -23.29 4.43 -24.37
N SER A 14 -22.64 3.89 -25.40
CA SER A 14 -21.33 3.23 -25.22
C SER A 14 -20.23 4.19 -24.77
N VAL A 15 -20.26 5.46 -25.20
CA VAL A 15 -19.34 6.50 -24.70
C VAL A 15 -19.55 6.74 -23.21
N LEU A 16 -20.81 6.90 -22.78
CA LEU A 16 -21.14 7.15 -21.38
C LEU A 16 -20.75 5.98 -20.47
N ILE A 17 -20.98 4.73 -20.90
CA ILE A 17 -20.58 3.54 -20.14
C ILE A 17 -19.06 3.50 -19.98
N VAL A 18 -18.31 3.65 -21.08
CA VAL A 18 -16.83 3.66 -21.02
C VAL A 18 -16.33 4.82 -20.18
N GLY A 19 -16.93 6.01 -20.31
CA GLY A 19 -16.59 7.18 -19.50
C GLY A 19 -16.82 6.96 -18.01
N ALA A 20 -17.94 6.33 -17.63
CA ALA A 20 -18.23 6.00 -16.24
C ALA A 20 -17.23 5.00 -15.64
N VAL A 21 -16.87 3.95 -16.40
CA VAL A 21 -15.84 2.99 -15.98
C VAL A 21 -14.47 3.67 -15.85
N ALA A 22 -14.09 4.51 -16.81
CA ALA A 22 -12.84 5.27 -16.76
C ALA A 22 -12.81 6.21 -15.55
N ALA A 23 -13.90 6.92 -15.26
CA ALA A 23 -14.01 7.80 -14.09
C ALA A 23 -13.86 7.01 -12.78
N MET A 24 -14.46 5.82 -12.66
CA MET A 24 -14.27 4.97 -11.49
C MET A 24 -12.81 4.49 -11.37
N ALA A 25 -12.18 4.07 -12.47
CA ALA A 25 -10.78 3.65 -12.47
C ALA A 25 -9.84 4.79 -12.03
N ILE A 26 -10.07 6.01 -12.53
CA ILE A 26 -9.33 7.22 -12.15
C ILE A 26 -9.53 7.53 -10.66
N LEU A 27 -10.77 7.47 -10.17
CA LEU A 27 -11.08 7.74 -8.76
C LEU A 27 -10.34 6.76 -7.84
N VAL A 28 -10.40 5.47 -8.15
CA VAL A 28 -9.70 4.42 -7.40
C VAL A 28 -8.18 4.65 -7.46
N GLY A 29 -7.63 4.88 -8.64
CA GLY A 29 -6.21 5.12 -8.84
C GLY A 29 -5.66 6.34 -8.09
N PHE A 30 -6.40 7.45 -8.02
CA PHE A 30 -5.98 8.60 -7.22
C PHE A 30 -6.11 8.37 -5.72
N ARG A 31 -7.15 7.64 -5.29
CA ARG A 31 -7.39 7.33 -3.87
C ARG A 31 -6.38 6.33 -3.31
N THR A 32 -5.75 5.48 -4.13
CA THR A 32 -4.73 4.54 -3.67
C THR A 32 -3.37 5.18 -3.41
N VAL A 33 -3.10 6.37 -3.96
CA VAL A 33 -1.83 7.10 -3.75
C VAL A 33 -1.44 7.21 -2.27
N PRO A 34 -2.28 7.74 -1.36
CA PRO A 34 -1.93 7.83 0.06
C PRO A 34 -1.62 6.47 0.71
N ALA A 35 -2.32 5.41 0.29
CA ALA A 35 -2.08 4.06 0.80
C ALA A 35 -0.71 3.52 0.34
N VAL A 36 -0.36 3.75 -0.93
CA VAL A 36 0.95 3.35 -1.48
C VAL A 36 2.08 4.17 -0.86
N THR A 37 1.87 5.47 -0.61
CA THR A 37 2.89 6.29 0.07
C THR A 37 3.13 5.85 1.51
N GLU A 38 2.07 5.47 2.23
CA GLU A 38 2.19 4.90 3.58
C GLU A 38 2.95 3.57 3.53
N TYR A 39 2.63 2.68 2.58
CA TYR A 39 3.37 1.43 2.36
C TYR A 39 4.87 1.65 2.11
N MET A 40 5.23 2.57 1.22
CA MET A 40 6.63 2.89 0.95
C MET A 40 7.35 3.46 2.17
N ALA A 41 6.65 4.21 3.03
CA ALA A 41 7.22 4.69 4.28
C ALA A 41 7.48 3.52 5.25
N VAL A 42 6.50 2.62 5.42
CA VAL A 42 6.66 1.42 6.25
C VAL A 42 7.84 0.57 5.77
N GLU A 43 7.96 0.32 4.46
CA GLU A 43 9.06 -0.45 3.87
C GLU A 43 10.44 0.16 4.19
N ARG A 44 10.57 1.49 4.11
CA ARG A 44 11.81 2.19 4.50
C ARG A 44 12.08 2.11 5.99
N ILE A 45 11.04 2.25 6.81
CA ILE A 45 11.16 2.17 8.27
C ILE A 45 11.63 0.77 8.68
N VAL A 46 10.97 -0.30 8.21
CA VAL A 46 11.35 -1.68 8.59
C VAL A 46 12.77 -2.02 8.14
N GLY A 47 13.19 -1.57 6.97
CA GLY A 47 14.58 -1.72 6.51
C GLY A 47 15.60 -1.03 7.42
N ALA A 48 15.28 0.15 7.94
CA ALA A 48 16.14 0.84 8.90
C ALA A 48 16.12 0.17 10.29
N LEU A 49 14.98 -0.40 10.72
CA LEU A 49 14.86 -1.11 11.98
C LEU A 49 15.61 -2.43 12.00
N ALA A 50 15.69 -3.12 10.86
CA ALA A 50 16.54 -4.30 10.72
C ALA A 50 18.02 -3.96 10.98
N GLN A 51 18.51 -2.84 10.43
CA GLN A 51 19.86 -2.35 10.69
C GLN A 51 20.07 -2.02 12.18
N GLU A 52 19.11 -1.33 12.83
CA GLU A 52 19.16 -1.08 14.28
C GLU A 52 19.24 -2.39 15.08
N GLY A 53 18.49 -3.42 14.69
CA GLY A 53 18.52 -4.74 15.34
C GLY A 53 19.85 -5.47 15.15
N ASP A 54 20.46 -5.33 13.97
CA ASP A 54 21.80 -5.86 13.66
C ASP A 54 22.89 -5.17 14.49
N ASP A 55 22.72 -3.86 14.75
CA ASP A 55 23.56 -3.07 15.64
C ASP A 55 23.29 -3.35 17.14
N GLY A 56 22.37 -4.27 17.45
CA GLY A 56 22.12 -4.76 18.81
C GLY A 56 20.92 -4.14 19.52
N ALA A 57 20.05 -3.40 18.82
CA ALA A 57 18.81 -2.92 19.40
C ALA A 57 17.92 -4.07 19.87
N SER A 58 17.32 -3.93 21.05
CA SER A 58 16.34 -4.87 21.57
C SER A 58 15.02 -4.76 20.83
N VAL A 59 14.18 -5.80 20.92
CA VAL A 59 12.82 -5.79 20.34
C VAL A 59 12.00 -4.61 20.84
N SER A 60 12.10 -4.24 22.13
CA SER A 60 11.36 -3.09 22.67
C SER A 60 11.86 -1.76 22.08
N GLN A 61 13.18 -1.64 21.86
CA GLN A 61 13.76 -0.47 21.20
C GLN A 61 13.28 -0.36 19.75
N ILE A 62 13.30 -1.46 18.99
CA ILE A 62 12.79 -1.53 17.61
C ILE A 62 11.33 -1.06 17.54
N ARG A 63 10.45 -1.58 18.41
CA ARG A 63 9.02 -1.20 18.43
C ARG A 63 8.82 0.29 18.78
N SER A 64 9.63 0.82 19.69
CA SER A 64 9.60 2.25 20.04
C SER A 64 10.12 3.14 18.91
N SER A 65 11.16 2.68 18.20
CA SER A 65 11.76 3.36 17.05
C SER A 65 10.79 3.40 15.88
N PHE A 66 10.10 2.29 15.60
CA PHE A 66 8.99 2.25 14.65
C PHE A 66 7.93 3.29 14.99
N SER A 67 7.45 3.31 16.24
CA SER A 67 6.35 4.20 16.64
C SER A 67 6.70 5.68 16.41
N ARG A 68 7.93 6.09 16.72
CA ARG A 68 8.41 7.46 16.46
C ARG A 68 8.51 7.78 14.96
N ARG A 69 9.03 6.85 14.16
CA ARG A 69 9.17 7.03 12.71
C ARG A 69 7.81 7.04 12.01
N ALA A 70 6.90 6.15 12.44
CA ALA A 70 5.53 6.07 11.97
C ALA A 70 4.78 7.39 12.21
N GLU A 71 4.96 8.02 13.37
CA GLU A 71 4.39 9.33 13.67
C GLU A 71 4.90 10.42 12.70
N VAL A 72 6.21 10.43 12.42
CA VAL A 72 6.84 11.39 11.49
C VAL A 72 6.36 11.19 10.04
N ASP A 73 6.27 9.94 9.58
CA ASP A 73 5.87 9.58 8.22
C ASP A 73 4.34 9.44 8.03
N ASN A 74 3.55 9.81 9.04
CA ASN A 74 2.07 9.70 9.06
C ASN A 74 1.55 8.28 8.77
N VAL A 75 2.26 7.26 9.26
CA VAL A 75 1.79 5.87 9.25
C VAL A 75 0.80 5.66 10.38
N SER A 76 -0.39 5.16 10.05
CA SER A 76 -1.47 4.95 11.03
C SER A 76 -2.06 3.54 10.97
N SER A 77 -1.72 2.77 9.95
CA SER A 77 -2.30 1.44 9.70
C SER A 77 -1.53 0.31 10.35
N VAL A 78 -0.37 0.60 10.93
CA VAL A 78 0.51 -0.36 11.61
C VAL A 78 1.02 0.28 12.89
N GLN A 79 1.02 -0.48 13.98
CA GLN A 79 1.66 -0.08 15.21
C GLN A 79 2.96 -0.84 15.42
N GLY A 80 3.86 -0.29 16.24
CA GLY A 80 5.08 -1.00 16.62
C GLY A 80 4.78 -2.36 17.27
N ALA A 81 3.61 -2.55 17.87
CA ALA A 81 3.13 -3.81 18.45
C ALA A 81 2.79 -4.89 17.39
N ASP A 82 2.51 -4.48 16.16
CA ASP A 82 2.09 -5.38 15.07
C ASP A 82 3.29 -5.91 14.26
N LEU A 83 4.51 -5.42 14.55
CA LEU A 83 5.73 -5.88 13.89
C LEU A 83 6.07 -7.32 14.27
N PHE A 84 6.36 -8.12 13.24
CA PHE A 84 7.03 -9.39 13.36
C PHE A 84 8.54 -9.16 13.33
N ILE A 85 9.25 -9.64 14.36
CA ILE A 85 10.69 -9.39 14.53
C ILE A 85 11.35 -10.72 14.86
N GLU A 86 12.25 -11.17 14.00
CA GLU A 86 12.96 -12.44 14.15
C GLU A 86 14.46 -12.25 13.87
N LYS A 87 15.31 -13.13 14.41
CA LYS A 87 16.72 -13.22 14.03
C LYS A 87 16.95 -14.44 13.13
N VAL A 88 17.27 -14.18 11.87
CA VAL A 88 17.50 -15.21 10.86
C VAL A 88 18.95 -15.10 10.38
N ASN A 89 19.73 -16.18 10.52
CA ASN A 89 21.14 -16.23 10.10
C ASN A 89 22.02 -15.10 10.65
N GLY A 90 21.75 -14.65 11.89
CA GLY A 90 22.50 -13.57 12.54
C GLY A 90 22.11 -12.16 12.09
N ARG A 91 21.11 -12.02 11.20
CA ARG A 91 20.49 -10.74 10.84
C ARG A 91 19.09 -10.61 11.42
N THR A 92 18.65 -9.40 11.65
CA THR A 92 17.33 -9.06 12.16
C THR A 92 16.40 -8.90 10.97
N LEU A 93 15.33 -9.70 10.97
CA LEU A 93 14.21 -9.60 10.04
C LEU A 93 13.09 -8.84 10.74
N VAL A 94 12.59 -7.78 10.10
CA VAL A 94 11.46 -6.99 10.58
C VAL A 94 10.40 -6.94 9.48
N GLU A 95 9.19 -7.36 9.82
CA GLU A 95 8.06 -7.45 8.89
C GLU A 95 6.81 -6.81 9.47
N ALA A 96 5.96 -6.30 8.58
CA ALA A 96 4.66 -5.74 8.89
C ALA A 96 3.64 -6.17 7.84
N GLU A 97 2.62 -6.91 8.29
CA GLU A 97 1.46 -7.30 7.49
C GLU A 97 0.21 -6.56 8.00
N TYR A 98 -0.50 -5.88 7.11
CA TYR A 98 -1.65 -5.06 7.51
C TYR A 98 -2.59 -4.73 6.34
N GLU A 99 -3.83 -4.40 6.69
CA GLU A 99 -4.84 -3.95 5.73
C GLU A 99 -4.96 -2.42 5.75
N ARG A 100 -4.96 -1.80 4.57
CA ARG A 100 -5.29 -0.38 4.41
C ARG A 100 -6.68 -0.22 3.80
N ARG A 101 -7.61 0.34 4.58
CA ARG A 101 -8.96 0.68 4.12
C ARG A 101 -9.04 2.11 3.57
N VAL A 102 -9.21 2.24 2.27
CA VAL A 102 -9.36 3.52 1.57
C VAL A 102 -10.84 3.77 1.27
N PRO A 103 -11.50 4.73 1.95
CA PRO A 103 -12.89 5.06 1.65
C PRO A 103 -13.01 5.65 0.24
N LEU A 104 -13.96 5.16 -0.56
CA LEU A 104 -14.22 5.64 -1.91
C LEU A 104 -15.41 6.60 -1.90
N PHE A 105 -16.62 6.09 -1.65
CA PHE A 105 -17.86 6.87 -1.58
C PHE A 105 -18.93 6.12 -0.78
N ALA A 106 -19.77 6.87 -0.06
CA ALA A 106 -20.80 6.32 0.83
C ALA A 106 -20.24 5.18 1.70
N ASN A 107 -20.81 3.98 1.60
CA ASN A 107 -20.41 2.80 2.37
C ASN A 107 -19.42 1.88 1.61
N VAL A 108 -18.80 2.38 0.54
CA VAL A 108 -17.86 1.61 -0.30
C VAL A 108 -16.43 2.00 0.02
N SER A 109 -15.58 1.00 0.25
CA SER A 109 -14.15 1.16 0.49
C SER A 109 -13.34 0.18 -0.36
N LEU A 110 -12.15 0.60 -0.76
CA LEU A 110 -11.11 -0.29 -1.25
C LEU A 110 -10.31 -0.79 -0.04
N VAL A 111 -9.99 -2.08 -0.01
CA VAL A 111 -9.05 -2.66 0.94
C VAL A 111 -7.83 -3.12 0.16
N ILE A 112 -6.65 -2.82 0.70
CA ILE A 112 -5.37 -3.23 0.13
C ILE A 112 -4.59 -3.94 1.23
N ASP A 113 -4.21 -5.18 0.97
CA ASP A 113 -3.32 -5.95 1.83
C ASP A 113 -1.88 -5.58 1.51
N PHE A 114 -1.13 -5.18 2.52
CA PHE A 114 0.27 -4.83 2.41
C PHE A 114 1.13 -5.75 3.27
N HIS A 115 2.28 -6.12 2.71
CA HIS A 115 3.35 -6.81 3.41
C HIS A 115 4.64 -6.05 3.14
N ALA A 116 5.16 -5.37 4.17
CA ALA A 116 6.47 -4.74 4.15
C ALA A 116 7.47 -5.63 4.90
N THR A 117 8.62 -5.91 4.28
CA THR A 117 9.68 -6.74 4.86
C THR A 117 11.03 -6.03 4.72
N SER A 118 11.91 -6.25 5.69
CA SER A 118 13.30 -5.80 5.62
C SER A 118 14.19 -6.73 4.78
N GLU A 119 13.70 -7.90 4.38
CA GLU A 119 14.43 -8.77 3.45
C GLU A 119 14.47 -8.12 2.07
N GLY A 120 15.68 -7.82 1.58
CA GLY A 120 15.85 -7.25 0.24
C GLY A 120 15.29 -8.21 -0.81
N ARG A 121 14.35 -7.73 -1.62
CA ARG A 121 13.87 -8.43 -2.83
C ARG A 121 15.01 -8.65 -3.83
#